data_AF-C4RM84-F1
#
_entry.id   AF-C4RM84-F1
#
_cell.length_a   1.000
_cell.length_b   1.000
_cell.length_c   1.000
_cell.angle_alpha   90.00
_cell.angle_beta   90.00
_cell.angle_gamma   90.00
#
_symmetry.space_group_name_H-M   'P 1'
#
loop_
_entity.id
_entity.type
_entity.pdbx_description
1 polymer ?
#
loop_
_entity_poly.entity_id
_entity_poly.type
_entity_poly.pdbx_seq_one_letter_code
_entity_poly.pdbx_strand_id
1 'polypeptide(L)'
;MAQLEYTDRLVGETLRILRATGLYDRALVVVTADHGVSFDNGAQGRGMDAIRKAAGQVAWVPMFVKEPGQRAGRVDDRNWEHVDLLPTVADYAHVRIPWPVDGRSARQAPRERADKRFYDRPGEPVAFPGGVPAPPPQPKPHPLVGTTVGQRPTGGSARVGDLAAFRAVDPDAGGLPALVWGTVPASVRDGTLLAVAVNGRIGAVVPVVPPDAGGRRFAAFLPDDRLFRAGANRLDLYQIGPGDELRHLSIS
;
A
#
# COMPACT_ATOMS: atom_id res chain seq x y z
N MET A 1 -1.76 -4.33 2.31
CA MET A 1 -0.83 -4.75 1.23
C MET A 1 -1.37 -4.39 -0.14
N ALA A 2 -2.61 -4.72 -0.45
CA ALA A 2 -3.14 -4.49 -1.79
C ALA A 2 -3.27 -2.99 -2.18
N GLN A 3 -3.46 -2.06 -1.23
CA GLN A 3 -3.31 -0.60 -1.52
C GLN A 3 -1.89 -0.22 -1.99
N LEU A 4 -0.84 -0.86 -1.45
CA LEU A 4 0.54 -0.63 -1.87
C LEU A 4 0.77 -1.12 -3.30
N GLU A 5 0.22 -2.29 -3.66
CA GLU A 5 0.30 -2.85 -5.02
C GLU A 5 -0.39 -1.94 -6.05
N TYR A 6 -1.56 -1.40 -5.70
CA TYR A 6 -2.24 -0.44 -6.56
C TYR A 6 -1.43 0.85 -6.74
N THR A 7 -0.86 1.39 -5.66
CA THR A 7 0.03 2.57 -5.72
C THR A 7 1.26 2.29 -6.57
N ASP A 8 1.92 1.13 -6.42
CA ASP A 8 3.07 0.73 -7.23
C ASP A 8 2.74 0.73 -8.74
N ARG A 9 1.56 0.21 -9.09
CA ARG A 9 1.06 0.24 -10.47
C ARG A 9 0.91 1.67 -10.99
N LEU A 10 0.30 2.58 -10.22
CA LEU A 10 0.12 3.99 -10.58
C LEU A 10 1.46 4.73 -10.71
N VAL A 11 2.42 4.44 -9.84
CA VAL A 11 3.80 4.93 -9.95
C VAL A 11 4.40 4.44 -11.27
N GLY A 12 4.30 3.15 -11.56
CA GLY A 12 4.79 2.57 -12.82
C GLY A 12 4.17 3.20 -14.07
N GLU A 13 2.88 3.53 -14.03
CA GLU A 13 2.19 4.26 -15.09
C GLU A 13 2.70 5.69 -15.27
N THR A 14 2.83 6.43 -14.17
CA THR A 14 3.40 7.78 -14.18
C THR A 14 4.81 7.79 -14.78
N LEU A 15 5.66 6.85 -14.35
CA LEU A 15 7.03 6.72 -14.86
C LEU A 15 7.06 6.39 -16.37
N ARG A 16 6.11 5.59 -16.87
CA ARG A 16 6.00 5.27 -18.30
C ARG A 16 5.68 6.50 -19.13
N ILE A 17 4.75 7.34 -18.67
CA ILE A 17 4.39 8.60 -19.34
C ILE A 17 5.59 9.56 -19.36
N LEU A 18 6.31 9.69 -18.23
CA LEU A 18 7.53 10.50 -18.18
C LEU A 18 8.60 10.00 -19.18
N ARG A 19 8.75 8.68 -19.36
CA ARG A 19 9.69 8.12 -20.34
C ARG A 19 9.24 8.37 -21.77
N ALA A 20 7.98 8.13 -22.09
CA ALA A 20 7.42 8.33 -23.43
C ALA A 20 7.52 9.79 -23.91
N THR A 21 7.51 10.74 -22.98
CA THR A 21 7.65 12.19 -23.27
C THR A 21 9.09 12.69 -23.22
N GLY A 22 10.08 11.82 -22.94
CA GLY A 22 11.48 12.21 -22.75
C GLY A 22 11.74 13.05 -21.49
N LEU A 23 10.74 13.24 -20.62
CA LEU A 23 10.88 14.02 -19.39
C LEU A 23 11.58 13.25 -18.28
N TYR A 24 11.44 11.92 -18.25
CA TYR A 24 12.01 11.10 -17.19
C TYR A 24 13.50 11.36 -17.01
N ASP A 25 14.26 11.41 -18.10
CA ASP A 25 15.71 11.61 -18.05
C ASP A 25 16.11 13.00 -17.55
N ARG A 26 15.30 14.03 -17.82
CA ARG A 26 15.59 15.42 -17.44
C ARG A 26 15.02 15.83 -16.08
N ALA A 27 14.07 15.07 -15.55
CA ALA A 27 13.41 15.38 -14.29
C ALA A 27 14.17 14.84 -13.08
N LEU A 28 14.09 15.59 -11.97
CA LEU A 28 14.23 15.04 -10.63
C LEU A 28 12.90 14.36 -10.28
N VAL A 29 12.93 13.06 -10.02
CA VAL A 29 11.75 12.31 -9.59
C VAL A 29 11.97 11.83 -8.16
N VAL A 30 11.05 12.21 -7.26
CA VAL A 30 11.08 11.79 -5.86
C VAL A 30 9.82 10.99 -5.56
N VAL A 31 9.99 9.79 -5.00
CA VAL A 31 8.89 8.97 -4.48
C VAL A 31 9.17 8.68 -3.01
N THR A 32 8.25 9.08 -2.15
CA THR A 32 8.38 8.95 -0.69
C THR A 32 7.02 8.78 -0.03
N ALA A 33 7.02 8.44 1.27
CA ALA A 33 5.86 8.57 2.15
C ALA A 33 6.09 9.72 3.16
N ASP A 34 5.01 10.27 3.71
CA ASP A 34 5.04 11.27 4.78
C ASP A 34 5.39 10.64 6.14
N HIS A 35 4.88 9.44 6.39
CA HIS A 35 5.17 8.62 7.55
C HIS A 35 4.87 7.14 7.27
N GLY A 36 5.37 6.27 8.14
CA GLY A 36 4.95 4.88 8.25
C GLY A 36 3.76 4.71 9.20
N VAL A 37 3.57 3.48 9.67
CA VAL A 37 2.54 3.12 10.64
C VAL A 37 3.03 1.93 11.46
N SER A 38 2.82 2.00 12.77
CA SER A 38 3.10 0.87 13.67
C SER A 38 1.95 -0.13 13.59
N PHE A 39 2.31 -1.41 13.50
CA PHE A 39 1.36 -2.54 13.58
C PHE A 39 1.41 -3.25 14.93
N ASP A 40 2.28 -2.82 15.84
CA ASP A 40 2.48 -3.45 17.13
C ASP A 40 1.24 -3.31 18.03
N ASN A 41 0.84 -4.42 18.65
CA ASN A 41 -0.25 -4.41 19.63
C ASN A 41 0.03 -3.42 20.77
N GLY A 42 -0.98 -2.62 21.11
CA GLY A 42 -0.90 -1.57 22.13
C GLY A 42 -0.17 -0.30 21.70
N ALA A 43 0.32 -0.21 20.47
CA ALA A 43 0.90 1.00 19.90
C ALA A 43 0.65 1.08 18.38
N GLN A 44 -0.54 0.66 17.95
CA GLN A 44 -0.90 0.69 16.53
C GLN A 44 -1.13 2.13 16.07
N GLY A 45 -0.79 2.42 14.82
CA GLY A 45 -0.97 3.74 14.23
C GLY A 45 0.32 4.57 14.21
N ARG A 46 0.15 5.89 14.23
CA ARG A 46 1.23 6.87 13.99
C ARG A 46 1.38 7.92 15.09
N GLY A 47 0.70 7.71 16.23
CA GLY A 47 0.75 8.63 17.36
C GLY A 47 2.02 8.49 18.20
N MET A 48 2.16 9.34 19.23
CA MET A 48 3.36 9.37 20.06
C MET A 48 3.67 8.06 20.80
N ASP A 49 2.68 7.25 21.14
CA ASP A 49 2.92 5.93 21.74
C ASP A 49 3.56 4.96 20.74
N ALA A 50 3.19 5.05 19.47
CA ALA A 50 3.83 4.31 18.37
C ALA A 50 5.25 4.81 18.12
N ILE A 51 5.47 6.13 18.12
CA ILE A 51 6.82 6.72 17.99
C ILE A 51 7.73 6.25 19.14
N ARG A 52 7.27 6.30 20.40
CA ARG A 52 8.07 5.89 21.56
C ARG A 52 8.42 4.41 21.56
N LYS A 53 7.50 3.55 21.13
CA LYS A 53 7.68 2.09 21.14
C LYS A 53 8.39 1.56 19.89
N ALA A 54 8.06 2.11 18.72
CA ALA A 54 8.43 1.58 17.42
C ALA A 54 8.72 2.72 16.42
N ALA A 55 9.56 3.69 16.80
CA ALA A 55 9.94 4.83 15.96
C ALA A 55 10.32 4.43 14.53
N GLY A 56 11.04 3.32 14.36
CA GLY A 56 11.42 2.79 13.06
C GLY A 56 10.25 2.41 12.15
N GLN A 57 9.10 1.97 12.69
CA GLN A 57 7.92 1.67 11.86
C GLN A 57 7.16 2.91 11.41
N VAL A 58 7.32 4.04 12.11
CA VAL A 58 6.56 5.28 11.85
C VAL A 58 7.41 6.36 11.18
N ALA A 59 8.67 6.53 11.56
CA ALA A 59 9.53 7.60 11.06
C ALA A 59 10.44 7.17 9.91
N TRP A 60 10.66 5.87 9.70
CA TRP A 60 11.41 5.37 8.55
C TRP A 60 10.46 5.19 7.36
N VAL A 61 10.70 5.96 6.31
CA VAL A 61 9.88 5.98 5.09
C VAL A 61 10.74 5.66 3.87
N PRO A 62 10.17 5.04 2.83
CA PRO A 62 10.88 4.86 1.58
C PRO A 62 11.27 6.23 1.00
N MET A 63 12.48 6.35 0.46
CA MET A 63 12.96 7.55 -0.21
C MET A 63 13.69 7.15 -1.49
N PHE A 64 13.01 7.31 -2.62
CA PHE A 64 13.61 7.10 -3.94
C PHE A 64 13.82 8.45 -4.61
N VAL A 65 15.07 8.74 -4.97
CA VAL A 65 15.44 9.94 -5.71
C VAL A 65 16.12 9.53 -7.00
N LYS A 66 15.51 9.88 -8.13
CA LYS A 66 16.12 9.80 -9.46
C LYS A 66 16.55 11.19 -9.88
N GLU A 67 17.85 11.39 -10.05
CA GLU A 67 18.45 12.67 -10.43
C GLU A 67 18.35 12.88 -11.96
N PRO A 68 18.34 14.14 -12.45
CA PRO A 68 18.49 14.42 -13.88
C PRO A 68 19.75 13.75 -14.46
N GLY A 69 19.61 13.04 -15.58
CA GLY A 69 20.71 12.33 -16.25
C GLY A 69 21.19 11.04 -15.56
N GLN A 70 20.64 10.65 -14.41
CA GLN A 70 21.04 9.43 -13.71
C GLN A 70 20.70 8.17 -14.54
N ARG A 71 21.69 7.28 -14.71
CA ARG A 71 21.56 6.03 -15.49
C ARG A 71 21.69 4.75 -14.66
N ALA A 72 22.24 4.84 -13.46
CA ALA A 72 22.44 3.70 -12.57
C ALA A 72 21.87 3.99 -11.18
N GLY A 73 21.25 2.96 -10.57
CA GLY A 73 20.81 3.01 -9.18
C GLY A 73 22.01 2.88 -8.22
N ARG A 74 21.86 3.45 -7.02
CA ARG A 74 22.77 3.24 -5.89
C ARG A 74 21.96 3.24 -4.60
N VAL A 75 22.45 2.54 -3.59
CA VAL A 75 21.97 2.67 -2.21
C VAL A 75 22.80 3.75 -1.54
N ASP A 76 22.12 4.63 -0.79
CA ASP A 76 22.74 5.74 -0.09
C ASP A 76 22.27 5.77 1.37
N ASP A 77 23.07 5.17 2.25
CA ASP A 77 22.75 4.99 3.67
C ASP A 77 23.07 6.22 4.53
N ARG A 78 23.20 7.40 3.90
CA ARG A 78 23.37 8.66 4.64
C ARG A 78 22.27 8.85 5.68
N ASN A 79 22.60 9.58 6.74
CA ASN A 79 21.58 10.01 7.69
C ASN A 79 20.64 11.06 7.05
N TRP A 80 19.52 10.58 6.51
CA TRP A 80 18.45 11.38 5.91
C TRP A 80 17.35 11.75 6.92
N GLU A 81 16.94 13.01 6.94
CA GLU A 81 15.72 13.47 7.62
C GLU A 81 14.76 14.10 6.61
N HIS A 82 13.44 14.01 6.81
CA HIS A 82 12.47 14.47 5.81
C HIS A 82 12.58 15.97 5.50
N VAL A 83 13.11 16.77 6.43
CA VAL A 83 13.43 18.18 6.26
C VAL A 83 14.50 18.44 5.18
N ASP A 84 15.28 17.43 4.80
CA ASP A 84 16.30 17.50 3.73
C ASP A 84 15.71 17.55 2.34
N LEU A 85 14.45 17.14 2.18
CA LEU A 85 13.81 17.07 0.87
C LEU A 85 13.74 18.45 0.21
N LEU A 86 13.29 19.46 0.96
CA LEU A 86 13.16 20.83 0.46
C LEU A 86 14.51 21.41 -0.06
N PRO A 87 15.59 21.48 0.75
CA PRO A 87 16.86 21.99 0.27
C PRO A 87 17.48 21.11 -0.83
N THR A 88 17.22 19.81 -0.85
CA THR A 88 17.68 18.93 -1.94
C THR A 88 17.00 19.29 -3.27
N VAL A 89 15.67 19.44 -3.27
CA VAL A 89 14.91 19.81 -4.48
C VAL A 89 15.32 21.20 -4.96
N ALA A 90 15.45 22.16 -4.05
CA ALA A 90 15.87 23.52 -4.38
C ALA A 90 17.27 23.56 -5.03
N ASP A 91 18.21 22.76 -4.52
CA ASP A 91 19.57 22.64 -5.06
C ASP A 91 19.58 22.08 -6.49
N TYR A 92 18.82 21.01 -6.77
CA TYR A 92 18.64 20.48 -8.13
C TYR A 92 17.90 21.45 -9.06
N ALA A 93 16.97 22.24 -8.53
CA ALA A 93 16.22 23.24 -9.29
C ALA A 93 16.99 24.57 -9.48
N HIS A 94 18.19 24.71 -8.88
CA HIS A 94 18.95 25.95 -8.83
C HIS A 94 18.16 27.14 -8.23
N VAL A 95 17.30 26.86 -7.25
CA VAL A 95 16.47 27.86 -6.56
C VAL A 95 17.10 28.19 -5.20
N ARG A 96 17.21 29.48 -4.90
CA ARG A 96 17.62 29.94 -3.56
C ARG A 96 16.43 29.93 -2.62
N ILE A 97 16.56 29.27 -1.47
CA ILE A 97 15.59 29.36 -0.37
C ILE A 97 15.88 30.64 0.41
N PRO A 98 14.96 31.62 0.48
CA PRO A 98 15.24 32.93 1.10
C PRO A 98 15.02 32.97 2.62
N TRP A 99 14.82 31.82 3.26
CA TRP A 99 14.66 31.68 4.71
C TRP A 99 15.50 30.53 5.27
N PRO A 100 15.77 30.49 6.59
CA PRO A 100 16.48 29.39 7.22
C PRO A 100 15.70 28.07 7.11
N VAL A 101 16.41 26.96 6.89
CA VAL A 101 15.86 25.60 6.90
C VAL A 101 16.70 24.69 7.77
N ASP A 102 16.06 23.74 8.47
CA ASP A 102 16.75 22.75 9.32
C ASP A 102 17.41 21.62 8.50
N GLY A 103 16.90 21.42 7.28
CA GLY A 103 17.37 20.44 6.33
C GLY A 103 18.69 20.81 5.68
N ARG A 104 19.27 19.84 4.97
CA ARG A 104 20.47 20.04 4.16
C ARG A 104 20.36 19.22 2.89
N SER A 105 20.86 19.80 1.79
CA SER A 105 20.77 19.18 0.48
C SER A 105 21.55 17.86 0.44
N ALA A 106 20.99 16.89 -0.28
CA ALA A 106 21.66 15.64 -0.61
C ALA A 106 22.97 15.82 -1.42
N ARG A 107 23.25 17.01 -1.96
CA ARG A 107 24.50 17.26 -2.67
C ARG A 107 25.63 17.75 -1.76
N GLN A 108 25.33 17.95 -0.47
CA GLN A 108 26.30 18.33 0.55
C GLN A 108 26.79 17.08 1.32
N ALA A 109 27.81 17.27 2.16
CA ALA A 109 28.29 16.22 3.05
C ALA A 109 27.13 15.70 3.95
N PRO A 110 27.08 14.39 4.26
CA PRO A 110 26.12 13.83 5.21
C PRO A 110 26.22 14.48 6.60
N ARG A 111 25.15 14.36 7.40
CA ARG A 111 25.21 14.68 8.83
C ARG A 111 26.07 13.65 9.57
N GLU A 112 26.83 14.12 10.56
CA GLU A 112 27.64 13.26 11.44
C GLU A 112 26.82 12.60 12.56
N ARG A 113 25.81 13.31 13.07
CA ARG A 113 24.86 12.80 14.08
C ARG A 113 24.16 11.55 13.53
N ALA A 114 23.85 10.57 14.38
CA ALA A 114 23.16 9.33 14.00
C ALA A 114 21.69 9.27 14.42
N ASP A 115 21.31 9.96 15.49
CA ASP A 115 19.93 10.05 15.95
C ASP A 115 19.06 10.90 15.00
N LYS A 116 17.75 10.77 15.17
CA LYS A 116 16.71 11.47 14.41
C LYS A 116 16.03 12.50 15.28
N ARG A 117 15.32 13.45 14.67
CA ARG A 117 14.42 14.38 15.35
C ARG A 117 13.03 14.31 14.72
N PHE A 118 12.02 14.18 15.58
CA PHE A 118 10.62 14.25 15.19
C PHE A 118 9.91 15.33 16.00
N TYR A 119 9.00 16.05 15.36
CA TYR A 119 8.26 17.15 15.97
C TYR A 119 6.78 16.81 15.93
N ASP A 120 6.26 16.32 17.05
CA ASP A 120 4.80 16.21 17.26
C ASP A 120 4.19 17.59 17.53
N ARG A 121 4.95 18.45 18.21
CA ARG A 121 4.62 19.85 18.46
C ARG A 121 5.74 20.76 17.98
N PRO A 122 5.42 21.91 17.37
CA PRO A 122 6.43 22.89 16.98
C PRO A 122 7.30 23.29 18.17
N GLY A 123 8.64 23.24 17.99
CA GLY A 123 9.60 23.62 19.02
C GLY A 123 9.92 22.54 20.09
N GLU A 124 9.21 21.40 20.09
CA GLU A 124 9.43 20.31 21.06
C GLU A 124 9.95 19.03 20.35
N PRO A 125 11.25 18.94 20.02
CA PRO A 125 11.79 17.78 19.34
C PRO A 125 11.84 16.55 20.24
N VAL A 126 11.40 15.42 19.70
CA VAL A 126 11.64 14.09 20.24
C VAL A 126 12.79 13.46 19.47
N ALA A 127 13.83 13.06 20.19
CA ALA A 127 14.97 12.35 19.62
C ALA A 127 14.81 10.83 19.82
N PHE A 128 15.23 10.07 18.82
CA PHE A 128 15.32 8.62 18.89
C PHE A 128 16.51 8.13 18.06
N PRO A 129 17.06 6.95 18.34
CA PRO A 129 18.15 6.38 17.56
C PRO A 129 17.78 6.29 16.07
N GLY A 130 18.71 6.64 15.19
CA GLY A 130 18.55 6.39 13.76
C GLY A 130 18.92 4.95 13.38
N GLY A 131 19.03 4.72 12.09
CA GLY A 131 19.32 3.41 11.51
C GLY A 131 18.23 2.96 10.54
N VAL A 132 18.56 1.94 9.74
CA VAL A 132 17.61 1.26 8.85
C VAL A 132 16.94 0.14 9.65
N PRO A 133 15.62 0.19 9.90
CA PRO A 133 14.90 -0.89 10.54
C PRO A 133 15.02 -2.18 9.71
N ALA A 134 14.98 -3.34 10.39
CA ALA A 134 14.82 -4.60 9.68
C ALA A 134 13.47 -4.58 8.95
N PRO A 135 13.42 -4.90 7.65
CA PRO A 135 12.15 -4.96 6.93
C PRO A 135 11.26 -6.03 7.56
N PRO A 136 9.94 -5.78 7.73
CA PRO A 136 9.03 -6.81 8.17
C PRO A 136 9.01 -7.96 7.13
N PRO A 137 8.75 -9.21 7.55
CA PRO A 137 8.59 -10.30 6.61
C PRO A 137 7.46 -9.97 5.64
N GLN A 138 7.72 -10.09 4.34
CA GLN A 138 6.70 -9.89 3.32
C GLN A 138 5.71 -11.06 3.35
N PRO A 139 4.40 -10.81 3.53
CA PRO A 139 3.40 -11.86 3.38
C PRO A 139 3.45 -12.41 1.95
N LYS A 140 3.56 -13.73 1.82
CA LYS A 140 3.44 -14.37 0.51
C LYS A 140 1.97 -14.37 0.10
N PRO A 141 1.63 -13.91 -1.12
CA PRO A 141 0.29 -14.08 -1.66
C PRO A 141 -0.13 -15.56 -1.61
N HIS A 142 -1.42 -15.82 -1.38
CA HIS A 142 -1.94 -17.18 -1.46
C HIS A 142 -1.73 -17.73 -2.89
N PRO A 143 -1.34 -19.00 -3.08
CA PRO A 143 -1.07 -19.58 -4.42
C PRO A 143 -2.22 -19.48 -5.42
N LEU A 144 -3.45 -19.33 -4.93
CA LEU A 144 -4.65 -19.17 -5.75
C LEU A 144 -4.81 -17.77 -6.34
N VAL A 145 -4.15 -16.74 -5.81
CA VAL A 145 -4.22 -15.38 -6.36
C VAL A 145 -3.66 -15.38 -7.78
N GLY A 146 -4.42 -14.81 -8.72
CA GLY A 146 -4.11 -14.79 -10.15
C GLY A 146 -4.55 -16.04 -10.93
N THR A 147 -5.09 -17.06 -10.27
CA THR A 147 -5.61 -18.25 -10.96
C THR A 147 -7.01 -18.02 -11.54
N THR A 148 -7.33 -18.72 -12.62
CA THR A 148 -8.68 -18.72 -13.22
C THR A 148 -9.53 -19.80 -12.55
N VAL A 149 -10.79 -19.48 -12.26
CA VAL A 149 -11.76 -20.36 -11.62
C VAL A 149 -12.92 -20.62 -12.56
N GLY A 150 -13.19 -21.90 -12.82
CA GLY A 150 -14.37 -22.37 -13.54
C GLY A 150 -15.56 -22.60 -12.61
N GLN A 151 -16.55 -23.35 -13.07
CA GLN A 151 -17.71 -23.73 -12.26
C GLN A 151 -17.28 -24.56 -11.04
N ARG A 152 -17.83 -24.26 -9.87
CA ARG A 152 -17.55 -24.95 -8.60
C ARG A 152 -18.85 -25.31 -7.87
N PRO A 153 -18.86 -26.37 -7.06
CA PRO A 153 -20.02 -26.72 -6.25
C PRO A 153 -20.41 -25.58 -5.29
N THR A 154 -21.70 -25.38 -5.08
CA THR A 154 -22.19 -24.40 -4.10
C THR A 154 -21.90 -24.89 -2.67
N GLY A 155 -21.40 -24.00 -1.81
CA GLY A 155 -20.99 -24.31 -0.44
C GLY A 155 -21.65 -23.47 0.65
N GLY A 156 -22.55 -22.56 0.29
CA GLY A 156 -23.21 -21.68 1.26
C GLY A 156 -23.58 -20.34 0.65
N SER A 157 -23.69 -19.32 1.50
CA SER A 157 -24.03 -17.95 1.11
C SER A 157 -23.17 -16.92 1.83
N ALA A 158 -23.09 -15.72 1.25
CA ALA A 158 -22.47 -14.56 1.85
C ALA A 158 -23.27 -13.30 1.47
N ARG A 159 -23.27 -12.30 2.36
CA ARG A 159 -23.78 -10.97 2.01
C ARG A 159 -22.61 -10.08 1.62
N VAL A 160 -22.70 -9.40 0.49
CA VAL A 160 -21.63 -8.54 -0.01
C VAL A 160 -22.14 -7.10 -0.11
N GLY A 161 -21.40 -6.16 0.48
CA GLY A 161 -21.71 -4.75 0.36
C GLY A 161 -21.50 -4.24 -1.06
N ASP A 162 -22.37 -3.33 -1.49
CA ASP A 162 -22.23 -2.56 -2.74
C ASP A 162 -22.06 -3.40 -4.03
N LEU A 163 -22.82 -4.49 -4.15
CA LEU A 163 -22.82 -5.31 -5.38
C LEU A 163 -23.21 -4.53 -6.65
N ALA A 164 -23.95 -3.43 -6.50
CA ALA A 164 -24.34 -2.58 -7.62
C ALA A 164 -23.15 -1.94 -8.33
N ALA A 165 -22.05 -1.68 -7.61
CA ALA A 165 -20.84 -1.07 -8.17
C ALA A 165 -20.17 -1.91 -9.27
N PHE A 166 -20.48 -3.20 -9.37
CA PHE A 166 -19.94 -4.09 -10.42
C PHE A 166 -20.72 -4.06 -11.74
N ARG A 167 -21.89 -3.40 -11.80
CA ARG A 167 -22.79 -3.45 -12.97
C ARG A 167 -22.35 -2.57 -14.14
N ALA A 168 -21.70 -1.45 -13.86
CA ALA A 168 -21.31 -0.45 -14.85
C ALA A 168 -19.96 0.18 -14.47
N VAL A 169 -18.92 -0.64 -14.44
CA VAL A 169 -17.56 -0.18 -14.13
C VAL A 169 -17.00 0.57 -15.34
N ASP A 170 -16.35 1.70 -15.09
CA ASP A 170 -15.52 2.41 -16.05
C ASP A 170 -14.09 2.49 -15.50
N PRO A 171 -13.18 1.58 -15.93
CA PRO A 171 -11.80 1.59 -15.47
C PRO A 171 -11.06 2.90 -15.77
N ASP A 172 -11.47 3.62 -16.82
CA ASP A 172 -10.80 4.84 -17.26
C ASP A 172 -11.25 6.08 -16.45
N ALA A 173 -12.39 6.00 -15.76
CA ALA A 173 -12.88 7.05 -14.86
C ALA A 173 -12.14 7.11 -13.51
N GLY A 174 -11.20 6.20 -13.27
CA GLY A 174 -10.35 6.17 -12.06
C GLY A 174 -11.02 5.62 -10.79
N GLY A 175 -12.28 5.15 -10.88
CA GLY A 175 -13.01 4.51 -9.79
C GLY A 175 -13.23 3.02 -10.05
N LEU A 176 -12.73 2.16 -9.16
CA LEU A 176 -12.96 0.71 -9.22
C LEU A 176 -13.61 0.22 -7.92
N PRO A 177 -14.52 -0.77 -7.96
CA PRO A 177 -15.05 -1.43 -6.77
C PRO A 177 -14.02 -2.41 -6.20
N ALA A 178 -12.85 -1.89 -5.85
CA ALA A 178 -11.69 -2.66 -5.44
C ALA A 178 -11.85 -3.23 -4.02
N LEU A 179 -12.65 -2.60 -3.15
CA LEU A 179 -12.91 -3.10 -1.81
C LEU A 179 -14.19 -3.96 -1.79
N VAL A 180 -14.02 -5.27 -1.67
CA VAL A 180 -15.10 -6.24 -1.49
C VAL A 180 -15.19 -6.62 -0.02
N TRP A 181 -16.33 -6.39 0.60
CA TRP A 181 -16.52 -6.66 2.02
C TRP A 181 -17.92 -7.19 2.28
N GLY A 182 -18.10 -7.83 3.42
CA GLY A 182 -19.38 -8.44 3.69
C GLY A 182 -19.44 -9.30 4.94
N THR A 183 -20.46 -10.15 5.00
CA THR A 183 -20.70 -11.09 6.09
C THR A 183 -20.86 -12.51 5.55
N VAL A 184 -20.53 -13.48 6.40
CA VAL A 184 -20.79 -14.91 6.21
C VAL A 184 -21.55 -15.46 7.42
N PRO A 185 -22.36 -16.52 7.27
CA PRO A 185 -23.09 -17.14 8.36
C PRO A 185 -22.20 -17.46 9.56
N ALA A 186 -22.76 -17.41 10.78
CA ALA A 186 -22.03 -17.72 12.02
C ALA A 186 -21.42 -19.14 12.04
N SER A 187 -21.96 -20.06 11.24
CA SER A 187 -21.42 -21.41 11.06
C SER A 187 -20.05 -21.43 10.36
N VAL A 188 -19.69 -20.39 9.61
CA VAL A 188 -18.36 -20.24 9.02
C VAL A 188 -17.40 -19.75 10.11
N ARG A 189 -16.37 -20.55 10.39
CA ARG A 189 -15.40 -20.30 11.46
C ARG A 189 -14.46 -19.15 11.09
N ASP A 190 -14.05 -18.39 12.09
CA ASP A 190 -12.98 -17.39 11.92
C ASP A 190 -11.68 -18.10 11.47
N GLY A 191 -10.91 -17.42 10.62
CA GLY A 191 -9.74 -17.98 9.94
C GLY A 191 -10.05 -18.80 8.67
N THR A 192 -11.32 -19.14 8.40
CA THR A 192 -11.70 -19.77 7.13
C THR A 192 -11.31 -18.84 5.97
N LEU A 193 -10.57 -19.35 4.98
CA LEU A 193 -10.15 -18.52 3.85
C LEU A 193 -11.26 -18.40 2.81
N LEU A 194 -11.41 -17.19 2.27
CA LEU A 194 -12.30 -16.85 1.17
C LEU A 194 -11.48 -16.38 -0.02
N ALA A 195 -11.75 -16.91 -1.21
CA ALA A 195 -11.24 -16.37 -2.47
C ALA A 195 -12.27 -15.45 -3.10
N VAL A 196 -11.85 -14.23 -3.44
CA VAL A 196 -12.64 -13.24 -4.19
C VAL A 196 -12.17 -13.23 -5.63
N ALA A 197 -13.09 -13.49 -6.56
CA ALA A 197 -12.80 -13.49 -7.98
C ALA A 197 -13.66 -12.46 -8.72
N VAL A 198 -13.05 -11.79 -9.69
CA VAL A 198 -13.76 -10.92 -10.63
C VAL A 198 -13.55 -11.47 -12.03
N ASN A 199 -14.63 -11.62 -12.78
CA ASN A 199 -14.64 -12.18 -14.13
C ASN A 199 -13.96 -13.56 -14.23
N GLY A 200 -14.05 -14.36 -13.16
CA GLY A 200 -13.47 -15.71 -13.10
C GLY A 200 -11.99 -15.77 -12.77
N ARG A 201 -11.35 -14.68 -12.34
CA ARG A 201 -9.95 -14.66 -11.89
C ARG A 201 -9.87 -14.25 -10.43
N ILE A 202 -9.19 -15.04 -9.59
CA ILE A 202 -9.04 -14.73 -8.16
C ILE A 202 -8.10 -13.53 -8.01
N GLY A 203 -8.61 -12.44 -7.42
CA GLY A 203 -7.83 -11.23 -7.15
C GLY A 203 -7.33 -11.15 -5.70
N ALA A 204 -8.01 -11.83 -4.77
CA ALA A 204 -7.62 -11.81 -3.37
C ALA A 204 -8.04 -13.10 -2.65
N VAL A 205 -7.27 -13.49 -1.64
CA VAL A 205 -7.63 -14.51 -0.66
C VAL A 205 -7.50 -13.89 0.72
N VAL A 206 -8.58 -13.92 1.50
CA VAL A 206 -8.64 -13.29 2.83
C VAL A 206 -9.28 -14.20 3.86
N PRO A 207 -8.88 -14.14 5.13
CA PRO A 207 -9.56 -14.88 6.19
C PRO A 207 -10.91 -14.24 6.54
N VAL A 208 -11.84 -15.08 6.98
CA VAL A 208 -12.97 -14.65 7.81
C VAL A 208 -12.41 -14.18 9.15
N VAL A 209 -12.88 -13.04 9.62
CA VAL A 209 -12.46 -12.41 10.87
C VAL A 209 -13.66 -12.29 11.82
N PRO A 210 -13.40 -12.08 13.13
CA PRO A 210 -14.45 -11.69 14.06
C PRO A 210 -15.22 -10.47 13.55
N PRO A 211 -16.52 -10.36 13.83
CA PRO A 211 -17.33 -9.25 13.36
C PRO A 211 -16.79 -7.92 13.90
N ASP A 212 -16.60 -6.96 13.00
CA ASP A 212 -16.30 -5.58 13.39
C ASP A 212 -17.57 -4.84 13.88
N ALA A 213 -17.44 -3.56 14.22
CA ALA A 213 -18.56 -2.73 14.68
C ALA A 213 -19.71 -2.62 13.66
N GLY A 214 -19.43 -2.84 12.36
CA GLY A 214 -20.42 -2.91 11.29
C GLY A 214 -20.92 -4.33 10.99
N GLY A 215 -20.53 -5.31 11.79
CA GLY A 215 -20.86 -6.73 11.61
C GLY A 215 -20.13 -7.40 10.45
N ARG A 216 -19.18 -6.72 9.80
CA ARG A 216 -18.42 -7.25 8.67
C ARG A 216 -17.47 -8.33 9.17
N ARG A 217 -17.43 -9.44 8.44
CA ARG A 217 -16.63 -10.62 8.79
C ARG A 217 -15.56 -10.95 7.75
N PHE A 218 -15.50 -10.20 6.66
CA PHE A 218 -14.37 -10.24 5.73
C PHE A 218 -14.27 -8.91 4.97
N ALA A 219 -13.05 -8.59 4.54
CA ALA A 219 -12.77 -7.51 3.61
C ALA A 219 -11.57 -7.91 2.75
N ALA A 220 -11.73 -7.78 1.43
CA ALA A 220 -10.73 -8.07 0.42
C ALA A 220 -10.55 -6.83 -0.46
N PHE A 221 -9.30 -6.45 -0.69
CA PHE A 221 -8.98 -5.40 -1.64
C PHE A 221 -8.40 -6.04 -2.91
N LEU A 222 -8.89 -5.63 -4.07
CA LEU A 222 -8.57 -6.14 -5.39
C LEU A 222 -7.71 -5.10 -6.13
N PRO A 223 -6.38 -5.22 -6.08
CA PRO A 223 -5.48 -4.16 -6.53
C PRO A 223 -5.17 -4.20 -8.02
N ASP A 224 -5.45 -5.33 -8.69
CA ASP A 224 -5.21 -5.50 -10.12
C ASP A 224 -6.44 -5.01 -10.90
N ASP A 225 -6.33 -3.82 -11.51
CA ASP A 225 -7.36 -3.21 -12.33
C ASP A 225 -7.73 -4.05 -13.56
N ARG A 226 -6.80 -4.90 -14.03
CA ARG A 226 -7.02 -5.85 -15.14
C ARG A 226 -8.06 -6.92 -14.84
N LEU A 227 -8.45 -7.08 -13.58
CA LEU A 227 -9.59 -7.91 -13.20
C LEU A 227 -10.91 -7.33 -13.70
N PHE A 228 -10.95 -6.01 -13.91
CA PHE A 228 -12.14 -5.27 -14.31
C PHE A 228 -12.13 -4.97 -15.82
N ARG A 229 -13.32 -4.89 -16.38
CA ARG A 229 -13.57 -4.44 -17.76
C ARG A 229 -14.67 -3.38 -17.76
N ALA A 230 -14.72 -2.57 -18.82
CA ALA A 230 -15.80 -1.63 -19.00
C ALA A 230 -17.17 -2.34 -19.00
N GLY A 231 -18.14 -1.76 -18.29
CA GLY A 231 -19.50 -2.29 -18.14
C GLY A 231 -19.64 -3.33 -17.02
N ALA A 232 -20.37 -4.41 -17.30
CA ALA A 232 -20.75 -5.39 -16.30
C ALA A 232 -19.61 -6.38 -15.99
N ASN A 233 -19.31 -6.50 -14.69
CA ASN A 233 -18.32 -7.40 -14.11
C ASN A 233 -19.02 -8.42 -13.21
N ARG A 234 -18.56 -9.67 -13.27
CA ARG A 234 -19.08 -10.73 -12.40
C ARG A 234 -18.18 -10.84 -11.17
N LEU A 235 -18.76 -10.62 -9.99
CA LEU A 235 -18.12 -10.91 -8.70
C LEU A 235 -18.53 -12.31 -8.25
N ASP A 236 -17.54 -13.13 -7.89
CA ASP A 236 -17.74 -14.45 -7.32
C ASP A 236 -16.95 -14.58 -6.01
N LEU A 237 -17.54 -15.25 -5.02
CA LEU A 237 -16.91 -15.53 -3.73
C LEU A 237 -16.85 -17.04 -3.51
N TYR A 238 -15.71 -17.55 -3.06
CA TYR A 238 -15.52 -18.97 -2.79
C TYR A 238 -14.99 -19.18 -1.38
N GLN A 239 -15.53 -20.18 -0.67
CA GLN A 239 -14.88 -20.71 0.52
C GLN A 239 -13.79 -21.69 0.10
N ILE A 240 -12.60 -21.57 0.70
CA ILE A 240 -11.48 -22.49 0.47
C ILE A 240 -11.51 -23.57 1.56
N GLY A 241 -11.68 -24.82 1.13
CA GLY A 241 -11.62 -26.02 1.96
C GLY A 241 -10.21 -26.63 2.03
N PRO A 242 -10.07 -27.79 2.69
CA PRO A 242 -8.82 -28.55 2.71
C PRO A 242 -8.31 -28.85 1.29
N GLY A 243 -7.00 -28.72 1.07
CA GLY A 243 -6.39 -28.98 -0.24
C GLY A 243 -6.77 -27.97 -1.33
N ASP A 244 -7.09 -26.73 -0.95
CA ASP A 244 -7.48 -25.63 -1.85
C ASP A 244 -8.78 -25.88 -2.65
N GLU A 245 -9.67 -26.75 -2.15
CA GLU A 245 -10.98 -26.99 -2.76
C GLU A 245 -11.84 -25.72 -2.70
N LEU A 246 -12.31 -25.25 -3.85
CA LEU A 246 -13.17 -24.07 -3.94
C LEU A 246 -14.65 -24.46 -3.92
N ARG A 247 -15.42 -23.87 -3.00
CA ARG A 247 -16.89 -23.95 -2.98
C ARG A 247 -17.51 -22.57 -3.18
N HIS A 248 -18.33 -22.43 -4.21
CA HIS A 248 -18.97 -21.16 -4.57
C HIS A 248 -19.99 -20.76 -3.51
N LEU A 249 -19.95 -19.49 -3.09
CA LEU A 249 -20.92 -18.91 -2.18
C LEU A 249 -21.94 -18.10 -2.97
N SER A 250 -23.22 -18.35 -2.72
CA SER A 250 -24.29 -17.50 -3.26
C SER A 250 -24.20 -16.12 -2.60
N ILE A 251 -23.94 -15.09 -3.40
CA ILE A 251 -23.81 -13.70 -2.92
C ILE A 251 -25.13 -12.94 -3.06
N SER A 252 -25.47 -12.16 -2.04
CA SER A 252 -26.64 -11.27 -2.00
C SER A 252 -26.29 -9.90 -1.45
#